data_AF-A0AAP0R4Y1-F1
#
_entry.id   AF-A0AAP0R4Y1-F1
#
_cell.length_a   1.000
_cell.length_b   1.000
_cell.length_c   1.000
_cell.angle_alpha   90.00
_cell.angle_beta   90.00
_cell.angle_gamma   90.00
#
_symmetry.space_group_name_H-M   'P 1'
#
loop_
_entity.id
_entity.type
_entity.pdbx_description
1 polymer ?
#
loop_
_entity_poly.entity_id
_entity_poly.type
_entity_poly.pdbx_seq_one_letter_code
_entity_poly.pdbx_strand_id
1 'polypeptide(L)'
;MSPPGDGNAAADGRCSCFSGENGGIDDDGSGDWSCPHCGRSNPPSSSSCSSSSLLGVDSVPVHDSEKLWRIVTASSKGFAIGAGLKGGLALFSLLSRLRRRRLSASQRKLGMISNSDDVIMAIKETLRYGLFLGTFAGTFVSMDEVIAAVGGHRRHATIALISLLAGAIAGPSMLLTGLETQHPSLAIYILMRAAVLASRCGIKSKRFGRICKPLTWAHGDIFLMCLSSSQILSAYILKQESLPSSYKSFLNKHGGKDTIILQGVKEIASGMPFTNLEAIEKYYKAMGVDIKLDPEMKVPCSIIHGHQSCSAHIVSFLIEAYKRALPVYLPVYLIPALIVHRQDLLKRPYTILGKGLLGTARSSLFLSAYCSSAWMWTCLLFRIFKRCNIPMVAMGTLPAGLALAIEKKSRRIEISLYCLARAIESFFTCMADVGYLPQSKNLKRADVVVFSLSTAIIMHCYAQEREVFRSKYLNVLDWVFGVPPPPCETPHHKSS
;
A
#
# COMPACT_ATOMS: atom_id res chain seq x y z
N MET A 1 -62.55 -35.57 -39.49
CA MET A 1 -63.23 -34.58 -40.36
C MET A 1 -62.35 -33.34 -40.39
N SER A 2 -61.77 -33.02 -41.54
CA SER A 2 -61.26 -31.66 -41.86
C SER A 2 -62.34 -30.95 -42.70
N PRO A 3 -62.31 -29.62 -42.99
CA PRO A 3 -61.36 -28.53 -42.67
C PRO A 3 -62.11 -27.22 -42.20
N PRO A 4 -61.78 -25.96 -42.58
CA PRO A 4 -60.65 -25.07 -42.18
C PRO A 4 -61.08 -23.64 -41.73
N GLY A 5 -60.11 -22.76 -41.40
CA GLY A 5 -60.33 -21.30 -41.28
C GLY A 5 -59.12 -20.49 -40.75
N ASP A 6 -58.21 -20.15 -41.67
CA ASP A 6 -56.93 -19.40 -41.65
C ASP A 6 -56.68 -18.20 -40.69
N GLY A 7 -55.38 -18.00 -40.36
CA GLY A 7 -54.79 -16.68 -40.06
C GLY A 7 -53.53 -16.64 -39.16
N ASN A 8 -52.32 -16.82 -39.73
CA ASN A 8 -50.94 -16.68 -39.20
C ASN A 8 -50.72 -15.70 -38.00
N ALA A 9 -50.07 -16.07 -36.87
CA ALA A 9 -48.64 -16.38 -36.59
C ALA A 9 -47.69 -15.15 -36.70
N ALA A 10 -46.73 -14.80 -35.82
CA ALA A 10 -46.19 -15.25 -34.52
C ALA A 10 -45.31 -14.07 -33.99
N ALA A 11 -45.34 -13.63 -32.73
CA ALA A 11 -44.62 -14.12 -31.53
C ALA A 11 -43.07 -14.13 -31.63
N ASP A 12 -42.46 -13.33 -30.74
CA ASP A 12 -41.25 -13.57 -29.91
C ASP A 12 -40.16 -14.54 -30.39
N GLY A 13 -38.89 -14.09 -30.37
CA GLY A 13 -37.75 -15.00 -30.43
C GLY A 13 -36.38 -14.35 -30.59
N ARG A 14 -35.55 -14.44 -29.54
CA ARG A 14 -34.09 -14.23 -29.59
C ARG A 14 -33.45 -15.20 -30.59
N CYS A 15 -32.29 -14.83 -31.17
CA CYS A 15 -31.31 -15.82 -31.58
C CYS A 15 -29.86 -15.44 -31.22
N SER A 16 -29.18 -16.45 -30.70
CA SER A 16 -27.83 -16.52 -30.18
C SER A 16 -26.87 -17.01 -31.26
N CYS A 17 -25.59 -16.62 -31.24
CA CYS A 17 -24.49 -17.46 -31.73
C CYS A 17 -23.16 -17.00 -31.11
N PHE A 18 -22.55 -17.87 -30.29
CA PHE A 18 -21.15 -17.81 -29.85
C PHE A 18 -20.55 -19.22 -30.01
N SER A 19 -19.32 -19.26 -30.51
CA SER A 19 -18.24 -20.25 -30.32
C SER A 19 -18.29 -21.65 -30.97
N GLY A 20 -17.17 -21.98 -31.63
CA GLY A 20 -16.64 -23.33 -31.85
C GLY A 20 -15.14 -23.28 -32.19
N GLU A 21 -14.33 -24.05 -31.47
CA GLU A 21 -12.85 -24.07 -31.37
C GLU A 21 -12.09 -24.79 -32.52
N ASN A 22 -10.76 -24.52 -32.54
CA ASN A 22 -9.61 -25.33 -32.99
C ASN A 22 -9.12 -25.31 -34.45
N GLY A 23 -7.82 -25.01 -34.60
CA GLY A 23 -6.90 -25.73 -35.50
C GLY A 23 -6.22 -24.93 -36.62
N GLY A 24 -4.93 -24.64 -36.44
CA GLY A 24 -3.82 -24.75 -37.41
C GLY A 24 -3.92 -24.26 -38.87
N ILE A 25 -2.99 -23.34 -39.19
CA ILE A 25 -2.12 -23.29 -40.38
C ILE A 25 -2.73 -22.96 -41.77
N ASP A 26 -2.13 -21.91 -42.34
CA ASP A 26 -1.97 -21.48 -43.74
C ASP A 26 -3.14 -20.91 -44.58
N ASP A 27 -2.72 -19.83 -45.24
CA ASP A 27 -3.05 -19.33 -46.58
C ASP A 27 -4.09 -18.20 -46.82
N ASP A 28 -3.65 -17.39 -47.79
CA ASP A 28 -4.16 -16.16 -48.36
C ASP A 28 -5.68 -16.12 -48.65
N GLY A 29 -6.24 -14.91 -48.61
CA GLY A 29 -7.55 -14.67 -49.23
C GLY A 29 -8.23 -13.37 -48.84
N SER A 30 -8.06 -12.35 -49.67
CA SER A 30 -8.95 -11.20 -49.80
C SER A 30 -10.42 -11.60 -49.90
N GLY A 31 -11.31 -10.96 -49.12
CA GLY A 31 -12.74 -11.24 -49.21
C GLY A 31 -13.60 -10.24 -48.44
N ASP A 32 -14.04 -9.21 -49.16
CA ASP A 32 -15.06 -8.23 -48.81
C ASP A 32 -16.42 -8.92 -48.62
N TRP A 33 -17.04 -8.86 -47.43
CA TRP A 33 -18.42 -9.36 -47.22
C TRP A 33 -19.24 -8.39 -46.36
N SER A 34 -19.86 -7.45 -47.06
CA SER A 34 -20.93 -6.57 -46.63
C SER A 34 -22.18 -7.37 -46.20
N CYS A 35 -22.70 -7.10 -45.01
CA CYS A 35 -23.95 -7.68 -44.52
C CYS A 35 -25.16 -6.90 -45.10
N PRO A 36 -26.12 -7.54 -45.79
CA PRO A 36 -27.18 -6.84 -46.51
C PRO A 36 -28.44 -6.74 -45.65
N HIS A 37 -28.44 -5.99 -44.53
CA HIS A 37 -29.70 -5.73 -43.80
C HIS A 37 -29.66 -4.52 -42.84
N CYS A 38 -29.21 -3.34 -43.28
CA CYS A 38 -29.48 -2.08 -42.57
C CYS A 38 -29.56 -0.88 -43.54
N GLY A 39 -30.75 -0.68 -44.13
CA GLY A 39 -31.07 0.49 -44.95
C GLY A 39 -31.80 1.58 -44.14
N ARG A 40 -31.20 2.78 -44.15
CA ARG A 40 -31.79 4.15 -44.10
C ARG A 40 -32.89 4.47 -43.06
N SER A 41 -32.60 5.43 -42.18
CA SER A 41 -33.53 6.51 -41.76
C SER A 41 -32.78 7.67 -41.08
N ASN A 42 -32.66 8.81 -41.75
CA ASN A 42 -32.27 10.11 -41.18
C ASN A 42 -33.54 10.94 -40.91
N PRO A 43 -33.60 11.76 -39.84
CA PRO A 43 -34.49 12.91 -39.75
C PRO A 43 -33.72 14.26 -39.81
N PRO A 44 -34.42 15.40 -40.01
CA PRO A 44 -33.97 16.47 -40.88
C PRO A 44 -33.29 17.67 -40.19
N SER A 45 -32.53 18.39 -41.02
CA SER A 45 -32.03 19.74 -40.84
C SER A 45 -33.14 20.81 -40.78
N SER A 46 -33.11 21.64 -39.73
CA SER A 46 -33.73 22.97 -39.61
C SER A 46 -32.92 23.74 -38.55
N SER A 47 -32.73 25.05 -38.53
CA SER A 47 -32.91 26.18 -39.45
C SER A 47 -32.17 27.34 -38.77
N SER A 48 -31.50 28.19 -39.55
CA SER A 48 -30.82 29.40 -39.07
C SER A 48 -31.80 30.39 -38.44
N CYS A 49 -31.52 30.86 -37.23
CA CYS A 49 -32.07 32.10 -36.68
C CYS A 49 -30.94 32.86 -35.98
N SER A 50 -30.36 33.82 -36.69
CA SER A 50 -29.63 34.94 -36.08
C SER A 50 -30.63 36.06 -35.85
N SER A 51 -30.62 36.67 -34.66
CA SER A 51 -30.85 38.12 -34.47
C SER A 51 -30.62 38.56 -33.01
N SER A 52 -29.61 39.43 -32.89
CA SER A 52 -29.52 40.63 -32.03
C SER A 52 -29.56 40.53 -30.49
N SER A 53 -28.35 40.64 -29.96
CA SER A 53 -27.90 41.36 -28.76
C SER A 53 -28.76 42.54 -28.31
N LEU A 54 -29.03 42.62 -27.00
CA LEU A 54 -28.66 43.73 -26.09
C LEU A 54 -29.39 43.58 -24.74
N LEU A 55 -28.68 43.15 -23.70
CA LEU A 55 -28.72 43.72 -22.35
C LEU A 55 -27.51 43.15 -21.58
N GLY A 56 -26.49 44.01 -21.43
CA GLY A 56 -25.25 43.69 -20.76
C GLY A 56 -25.47 43.45 -19.27
N VAL A 57 -25.21 42.21 -18.86
CA VAL A 57 -24.80 41.86 -17.51
C VAL A 57 -23.58 40.99 -17.72
N ASP A 58 -22.43 41.44 -17.21
CA ASP A 58 -21.12 40.79 -17.35
C ASP A 58 -21.22 39.27 -17.16
N SER A 59 -21.17 38.54 -18.27
CA SER A 59 -21.06 37.10 -18.27
C SER A 59 -19.63 36.75 -17.85
N VAL A 60 -19.46 36.55 -16.54
CA VAL A 60 -18.37 35.71 -16.04
C VAL A 60 -18.34 34.43 -16.89
N PRO A 61 -17.20 34.04 -17.50
CA PRO A 61 -17.23 33.07 -18.59
C PRO A 61 -17.72 31.72 -18.06
N VAL A 62 -18.81 31.19 -18.64
CA VAL A 62 -19.41 29.89 -18.27
C VAL A 62 -18.36 28.76 -18.27
N HIS A 63 -17.36 28.85 -19.15
CA HIS A 63 -16.25 27.88 -19.25
C HIS A 63 -15.29 27.90 -18.04
N ASP A 64 -15.10 29.05 -17.38
CA ASP A 64 -14.25 29.14 -16.19
C ASP A 64 -14.99 28.64 -14.95
N SER A 65 -16.32 28.78 -14.93
CA SER A 65 -17.17 28.21 -13.88
C SER A 65 -17.11 26.68 -13.86
N GLU A 66 -17.10 26.02 -15.01
CA GLU A 66 -16.98 24.55 -15.09
C GLU A 66 -15.61 24.03 -14.61
N LYS A 67 -14.52 24.72 -14.97
CA LYS A 67 -13.15 24.41 -14.51
C LYS A 67 -13.03 24.58 -13.00
N LEU A 68 -13.53 25.69 -12.46
CA LEU A 68 -13.56 25.94 -11.02
C LEU A 68 -14.39 24.89 -10.29
N TRP A 69 -15.54 24.49 -10.84
CA TRP A 69 -16.39 23.46 -10.26
C TRP A 69 -15.68 22.11 -10.16
N ARG A 70 -14.88 21.73 -11.17
CA ARG A 70 -14.07 20.51 -11.13
C ARG A 70 -13.00 20.57 -10.04
N ILE A 71 -12.30 21.69 -9.90
CA ILE A 71 -11.28 21.89 -8.85
C ILE A 71 -11.91 21.78 -7.46
N VAL A 72 -13.06 22.45 -7.24
CA VAL A 72 -13.80 22.39 -5.97
C VAL A 72 -14.30 20.98 -5.68
N THR A 73 -14.81 20.28 -6.69
CA THR A 73 -15.29 18.90 -6.56
C THR A 73 -14.15 17.93 -6.22
N ALA A 74 -13.00 18.06 -6.86
CA ALA A 74 -11.83 17.23 -6.55
C ALA A 74 -11.30 17.52 -5.14
N SER A 75 -11.27 18.80 -4.75
CA SER A 75 -10.87 19.22 -3.40
C SER A 75 -11.80 18.67 -2.32
N SER A 76 -13.12 18.70 -2.56
CA SER A 76 -14.10 18.18 -1.60
C SER A 76 -14.04 16.65 -1.48
N LYS A 77 -13.86 15.93 -2.59
CA LYS A 77 -13.61 14.48 -2.60
C LYS A 77 -12.32 14.12 -1.88
N GLY A 78 -11.23 14.84 -2.15
CA GLY A 78 -9.94 14.68 -1.47
C GLY A 78 -10.05 14.92 0.03
N PHE A 79 -10.76 15.98 0.43
CA PHE A 79 -11.05 16.29 1.83
C PHE A 79 -11.85 15.18 2.52
N ALA A 80 -12.91 14.68 1.88
CA ALA A 80 -13.73 13.60 2.42
C ALA A 80 -12.92 12.31 2.63
N ILE A 81 -12.02 11.96 1.71
CA ILE A 81 -11.10 10.83 1.89
C ILE A 81 -10.17 11.06 3.08
N GLY A 82 -9.54 12.24 3.17
CA GLY A 82 -8.60 12.54 4.25
C GLY A 82 -9.24 12.57 5.63
N ALA A 83 -10.39 13.23 5.74
CA ALA A 83 -11.19 13.25 6.95
C ALA A 83 -11.71 11.84 7.30
N GLY A 84 -12.13 11.05 6.31
CA GLY A 84 -12.60 9.67 6.52
C GLY A 84 -11.50 8.74 7.04
N LEU A 85 -10.29 8.82 6.48
CA LEU A 85 -9.15 7.99 6.89
C LEU A 85 -8.73 8.27 8.34
N LYS A 86 -8.50 9.56 8.68
CA LYS A 86 -8.01 9.93 10.02
C LYS A 86 -9.14 9.91 11.06
N GLY A 87 -10.32 10.39 10.69
CA GLY A 87 -11.51 10.37 11.53
C GLY A 87 -12.00 8.97 11.84
N GLY A 88 -11.91 8.03 10.87
CA GLY A 88 -12.24 6.62 11.10
C GLY A 88 -11.30 5.96 12.12
N LEU A 89 -10.00 6.24 12.05
CA LEU A 89 -9.03 5.74 13.04
C LEU A 89 -9.27 6.34 14.43
N ALA A 90 -9.53 7.64 14.51
CA ALA A 90 -9.87 8.31 15.75
C ALA A 90 -11.14 7.73 16.39
N LEU A 91 -12.21 7.57 15.60
CA LEU A 91 -13.47 6.98 16.03
C LEU A 91 -13.28 5.54 16.51
N PHE A 92 -12.52 4.72 15.77
CA PHE A 92 -12.20 3.36 16.18
C PHE A 92 -11.44 3.33 17.51
N SER A 93 -10.47 4.22 17.69
CA SER A 93 -9.70 4.33 18.93
C SER A 93 -10.59 4.67 20.12
N LEU A 94 -11.51 5.63 19.96
CA LEU A 94 -12.49 6.04 20.96
C LEU A 94 -13.48 4.92 21.29
N LEU A 95 -14.03 4.25 20.27
CA LEU A 95 -14.91 3.09 20.44
C LEU A 95 -14.21 1.92 21.15
N SER A 96 -12.93 1.67 20.83
CA SER A 96 -12.15 0.62 21.51
C SER A 96 -11.88 0.95 22.99
N ARG A 97 -11.71 2.24 23.33
CA ARG A 97 -11.57 2.72 24.70
C ARG A 97 -12.89 2.63 25.45
N LEU A 98 -14.00 3.06 24.84
CA LEU A 98 -15.35 2.94 25.40
C LEU A 98 -15.72 1.48 25.70
N ARG A 99 -15.40 0.56 24.78
CA ARG A 99 -15.62 -0.89 24.98
C ARG A 99 -14.77 -1.45 26.13
N ARG A 100 -13.49 -1.07 26.23
CA ARG A 100 -12.62 -1.46 27.35
C ARG A 100 -13.11 -0.88 28.69
N ARG A 101 -13.65 0.34 28.69
CA ARG A 101 -14.23 0.98 29.89
C ARG A 101 -15.54 0.33 30.33
N ARG A 102 -16.39 -0.14 29.41
CA ARG A 102 -17.58 -0.95 29.77
C ARG A 102 -17.22 -2.25 30.50
N LEU A 103 -16.03 -2.79 30.27
CA LEU A 103 -15.51 -3.98 30.95
C LEU A 103 -14.85 -3.67 32.32
N SER A 104 -14.52 -2.41 32.60
CA SER A 104 -13.90 -1.98 33.87
C SER A 104 -14.74 -0.89 34.54
N ALA A 105 -15.73 -1.30 35.32
CA ALA A 105 -16.72 -0.43 35.95
C ALA A 105 -16.19 0.55 37.04
N SER A 106 -14.88 0.57 37.33
CA SER A 106 -14.32 1.22 38.54
C SER A 106 -13.71 2.62 38.32
N GLN A 107 -13.35 3.05 37.10
CA GLN A 107 -12.70 4.36 36.88
C GLN A 107 -13.65 5.41 36.26
N ARG A 108 -14.60 5.95 37.05
CA ARG A 108 -15.63 6.89 36.54
C ARG A 108 -15.32 8.38 36.66
N LYS A 109 -14.39 8.83 37.52
CA LYS A 109 -14.37 10.26 37.91
C LYS A 109 -13.17 11.12 37.47
N LEU A 110 -12.04 10.54 37.07
CA LEU A 110 -10.85 11.32 36.66
C LEU A 110 -10.66 11.44 35.13
N GLY A 111 -11.43 10.70 34.33
CA GLY A 111 -11.23 10.57 32.88
C GLY A 111 -12.12 11.44 31.99
N MET A 112 -12.97 12.31 32.54
CA MET A 112 -13.91 13.12 31.74
C MET A 112 -13.27 14.39 31.14
N ILE A 113 -12.33 15.04 31.84
CA ILE A 113 -11.68 16.27 31.38
C ILE A 113 -10.62 15.96 30.30
N SER A 114 -9.87 14.86 30.42
CA SER A 114 -8.94 14.40 29.36
C SER A 114 -9.66 13.95 28.08
N ASN A 115 -10.95 13.60 28.15
CA ASN A 115 -11.69 13.09 27.00
C ASN A 115 -12.15 14.20 26.05
N SER A 116 -12.48 15.38 26.55
CA SER A 116 -12.82 16.53 25.69
C SER A 116 -11.61 16.98 24.89
N ASP A 117 -10.44 17.05 25.54
CA ASP A 117 -9.21 17.51 24.89
C ASP A 117 -8.71 16.49 23.85
N ASP A 118 -8.77 15.18 24.17
CA ASP A 118 -8.46 14.10 23.22
C ASP A 118 -9.38 14.14 21.97
N VAL A 119 -10.68 14.40 22.18
CA VAL A 119 -11.65 14.50 21.09
C VAL A 119 -11.40 15.74 20.24
N ILE A 120 -11.12 16.89 20.85
CA ILE A 120 -10.78 18.13 20.14
C ILE A 120 -9.50 17.94 19.33
N MET A 121 -8.48 17.29 19.89
CA MET A 121 -7.24 16.96 19.18
C MET A 121 -7.48 16.02 18.00
N ALA A 122 -8.32 14.99 18.19
CA ALA A 122 -8.70 14.08 17.11
C ALA A 122 -9.45 14.78 15.97
N ILE A 123 -10.35 15.71 16.28
CA ILE A 123 -11.06 16.52 15.28
C ILE A 123 -10.07 17.44 14.55
N LYS A 124 -9.18 18.13 15.27
CA LYS A 124 -8.13 18.98 14.68
C LYS A 124 -7.24 18.18 13.74
N GLU A 125 -6.78 17.00 14.14
CA GLU A 125 -6.01 16.11 13.25
C GLU A 125 -6.83 15.69 12.02
N THR A 126 -8.10 15.34 12.20
CA THR A 126 -8.99 14.94 11.11
C THR A 126 -9.16 16.06 10.08
N LEU A 127 -9.36 17.29 10.54
CA LEU A 127 -9.46 18.47 9.69
C LEU A 127 -8.15 18.77 8.97
N ARG A 128 -7.00 18.68 9.65
CA ARG A 128 -5.68 18.87 9.02
C ARG A 128 -5.40 17.87 7.90
N TYR A 129 -5.72 16.59 8.13
CA TYR A 129 -5.58 15.55 7.10
C TYR A 129 -6.58 15.71 5.95
N GLY A 130 -7.81 16.14 6.24
CA GLY A 130 -8.78 16.53 5.23
C GLY A 130 -8.27 17.68 4.38
N LEU A 131 -7.80 18.76 5.00
CA LEU A 131 -7.27 19.94 4.30
C LEU A 131 -6.04 19.59 3.46
N PHE A 132 -5.13 18.76 3.98
CA PHE A 132 -3.99 18.23 3.23
C PHE A 132 -4.43 17.54 1.93
N LEU A 133 -5.29 16.52 2.02
CA LEU A 133 -5.69 15.74 0.84
C LEU A 133 -6.63 16.52 -0.09
N GLY A 134 -7.46 17.41 0.44
CA GLY A 134 -8.28 18.32 -0.36
C GLY A 134 -7.42 19.29 -1.17
N THR A 135 -6.45 19.95 -0.54
CA THR A 135 -5.51 20.86 -1.22
C THR A 135 -4.66 20.13 -2.24
N PHE A 136 -4.19 18.93 -1.89
CA PHE A 136 -3.44 18.07 -2.83
C PHE A 136 -4.26 17.76 -4.09
N ALA A 137 -5.52 17.33 -3.92
CA ALA A 137 -6.41 17.00 -5.05
C ALA A 137 -6.82 18.24 -5.86
N GLY A 138 -7.10 19.36 -5.20
CA GLY A 138 -7.41 20.62 -5.87
C GLY A 138 -6.25 21.14 -6.72
N THR A 139 -5.02 21.11 -6.16
CA THR A 139 -3.81 21.53 -6.88
C THR A 139 -3.55 20.61 -8.07
N PHE A 140 -3.77 19.30 -7.91
CA PHE A 140 -3.66 18.33 -8.98
C PHE A 140 -4.58 18.67 -10.16
N VAL A 141 -5.88 18.84 -9.91
CA VAL A 141 -6.86 19.12 -10.98
C VAL A 141 -6.68 20.50 -11.57
N SER A 142 -6.31 21.49 -10.76
CA SER A 142 -5.96 22.82 -11.25
C SER A 142 -4.82 22.77 -12.27
N MET A 143 -3.79 21.96 -12.00
CA MET A 143 -2.68 21.79 -12.94
C MET A 143 -3.07 20.96 -14.17
N ASP A 144 -3.96 19.98 -14.04
CA ASP A 144 -4.48 19.22 -15.17
C ASP A 144 -5.27 20.11 -16.14
N GLU A 145 -6.09 21.04 -15.63
CA GLU A 145 -6.78 22.04 -16.45
C GLU A 145 -5.79 23.02 -17.12
N VAL A 146 -4.67 23.36 -16.46
CA VAL A 146 -3.58 24.12 -17.09
C VAL A 146 -2.91 23.31 -18.21
N ILE A 147 -2.68 22.01 -18.02
CA ILE A 147 -2.15 21.12 -19.05
C ILE A 147 -3.13 21.04 -20.24
N ALA A 148 -4.43 20.91 -19.98
CA ALA A 148 -5.45 20.89 -21.03
C ALA A 148 -5.50 22.21 -21.82
N ALA A 149 -5.41 23.35 -21.14
CA ALA A 149 -5.38 24.67 -21.79
C ALA A 149 -4.11 24.90 -22.62
N VAL A 150 -2.98 24.36 -22.18
CA VAL A 150 -1.67 24.48 -22.87
C VAL A 150 -1.48 23.39 -23.95
N GLY A 151 -2.23 22.29 -23.87
CA GLY A 151 -2.07 21.07 -24.64
C GLY A 151 -2.49 21.13 -26.11
N GLY A 152 -3.12 22.23 -26.55
CA GLY A 152 -3.68 22.35 -27.90
C GLY A 152 -2.70 22.20 -29.08
N HIS A 153 -1.37 22.17 -28.86
CA HIS A 153 -0.38 21.98 -29.94
C HIS A 153 1.04 21.56 -29.49
N ARG A 154 1.27 21.17 -28.22
CA ARG A 154 2.63 21.04 -27.65
C ARG A 154 3.15 19.59 -27.65
N ARG A 155 4.48 19.44 -27.84
CA ARG A 155 5.21 18.16 -27.82
C ARG A 155 4.97 17.38 -26.51
N HIS A 156 4.89 16.06 -26.59
CA HIS A 156 4.75 15.15 -25.42
C HIS A 156 5.73 15.46 -24.26
N ALA A 157 6.94 15.92 -24.57
CA ALA A 157 7.95 16.30 -23.57
C ALA A 157 7.54 17.50 -22.70
N THR A 158 6.83 18.47 -23.28
CA THR A 158 6.34 19.64 -22.52
C THR A 158 5.24 19.24 -21.56
N ILE A 159 4.29 18.40 -22.01
CA ILE A 159 3.22 17.86 -21.16
C ILE A 159 3.82 17.05 -20.01
N ALA A 160 4.78 16.17 -20.30
CA ALA A 160 5.50 15.40 -19.30
C ALA A 160 6.17 16.25 -18.22
N LEU A 161 6.80 17.37 -18.60
CA LEU A 161 7.45 18.29 -17.66
C LEU A 161 6.42 19.04 -16.82
N ILE A 162 5.31 19.50 -17.42
CA ILE A 162 4.25 20.20 -16.68
C ILE A 162 3.60 19.27 -15.66
N SER A 163 3.32 18.00 -16.01
CA SER A 163 2.81 17.00 -15.06
C SER A 163 3.80 16.76 -13.91
N LEU A 164 5.11 16.72 -14.18
CA LEU A 164 6.12 16.57 -13.14
C LEU A 164 6.14 17.78 -12.21
N LEU A 165 6.12 19.00 -12.75
CA LEU A 165 6.05 20.25 -11.99
C LEU A 165 4.76 20.33 -11.16
N ALA A 166 3.63 19.89 -11.72
CA ALA A 166 2.34 19.86 -11.04
C ALA A 166 2.38 19.01 -9.77
N GLY A 167 2.93 17.80 -9.85
CA GLY A 167 3.09 16.95 -8.67
C GLY A 167 4.09 17.54 -7.66
N ALA A 168 5.18 18.17 -8.14
CA ALA A 168 6.12 18.86 -7.27
C ALA A 168 5.50 20.06 -6.52
N ILE A 169 4.59 20.80 -7.16
CA ILE A 169 3.85 21.93 -6.56
C ILE A 169 2.74 21.43 -5.62
N ALA A 170 2.13 20.27 -5.90
CA ALA A 170 1.14 19.66 -5.02
C ALA A 170 1.77 19.05 -3.75
N GLY A 171 3.02 18.61 -3.79
CA GLY A 171 3.73 17.99 -2.67
C GLY A 171 3.77 18.80 -1.36
N PRO A 172 4.08 20.11 -1.38
CA PRO A 172 4.05 20.99 -0.21
C PRO A 172 2.72 21.03 0.55
N SER A 173 1.60 20.58 -0.03
CA SER A 173 0.33 20.43 0.69
C SER A 173 0.46 19.57 1.96
N MET A 174 1.45 18.68 2.04
CA MET A 174 1.73 17.89 3.24
C MET A 174 2.08 18.74 4.47
N LEU A 175 2.52 20.00 4.31
CA LEU A 175 2.74 20.91 5.43
C LEU A 175 1.45 21.21 6.21
N LEU A 176 0.28 21.03 5.58
CA LEU A 176 -1.03 21.26 6.21
C LEU A 176 -1.38 20.19 7.26
N THR A 177 -0.69 19.05 7.28
CA THR A 177 -0.83 18.08 8.38
C THR A 177 -0.23 18.58 9.70
N GLY A 178 0.69 19.55 9.61
CA GLY A 178 1.29 20.28 10.71
C GLY A 178 2.71 20.76 10.38
N LEU A 179 3.05 21.97 10.80
CA LEU A 179 4.34 22.63 10.51
C LEU A 179 5.53 21.92 11.18
N GLU A 180 5.32 21.31 12.34
CA GLU A 180 6.35 20.59 13.10
C GLU A 180 6.20 19.07 13.03
N THR A 181 5.05 18.56 12.57
CA THR A 181 4.80 17.13 12.46
C THR A 181 5.44 16.57 11.20
N GLN A 182 6.47 15.73 11.37
CA GLN A 182 7.11 15.04 10.26
C GLN A 182 6.41 13.70 9.95
N HIS A 183 6.31 13.37 8.67
CA HIS A 183 5.73 12.09 8.21
C HIS A 183 6.68 11.29 7.31
N PRO A 184 7.90 10.96 7.77
CA PRO A 184 8.91 10.27 6.96
C PRO A 184 8.42 8.90 6.47
N SER A 185 7.74 8.16 7.36
CA SER A 185 7.06 6.89 7.06
C SER A 185 6.08 6.96 5.89
N LEU A 186 5.33 8.06 5.78
CA LEU A 186 4.37 8.25 4.68
C LEU A 186 5.12 8.64 3.41
N ALA A 187 6.05 9.59 3.50
CA ALA A 187 6.84 10.06 2.37
C ALA A 187 7.63 8.93 1.70
N ILE A 188 8.35 8.11 2.48
CA ILE A 188 9.10 6.95 1.97
C ILE A 188 8.17 5.91 1.34
N TYR A 189 6.99 5.68 1.92
CA TYR A 189 6.02 4.76 1.35
C TYR A 189 5.47 5.25 0.01
N ILE A 190 5.16 6.55 -0.12
CA ILE A 190 4.72 7.13 -1.39
C ILE A 190 5.85 7.15 -2.41
N LEU A 191 7.10 7.40 -1.99
CA LEU A 191 8.29 7.29 -2.84
C LEU A 191 8.46 5.87 -3.39
N MET A 192 8.31 4.86 -2.53
CA MET A 192 8.35 3.47 -2.93
C MET A 192 7.29 3.15 -3.99
N ARG A 193 6.05 3.64 -3.80
CA ARG A 193 4.98 3.48 -4.79
C ARG A 193 5.28 4.21 -6.09
N ALA A 194 5.83 5.41 -6.02
CA ALA A 194 6.25 6.19 -7.16
C ALA A 194 7.35 5.47 -7.96
N ALA A 195 8.37 4.94 -7.29
CA ALA A 195 9.45 4.17 -7.91
C ALA A 195 8.92 2.91 -8.61
N VAL A 196 7.97 2.19 -8.01
CA VAL A 196 7.34 1.03 -8.66
C VAL A 196 6.57 1.44 -9.91
N LEU A 197 5.81 2.55 -9.87
CA LEU A 197 5.10 3.05 -11.05
C LEU A 197 6.08 3.49 -12.15
N ALA A 198 7.10 4.26 -11.79
CA ALA A 198 8.16 4.69 -12.69
C ALA A 198 8.86 3.49 -13.34
N SER A 199 9.14 2.43 -12.57
CA SER A 199 9.77 1.23 -13.12
C SER A 199 8.90 0.54 -14.17
N ARG A 200 7.59 0.46 -13.95
CA ARG A 200 6.64 -0.11 -14.92
C ARG A 200 6.52 0.74 -16.19
N CYS A 201 6.45 2.07 -16.06
CA CYS A 201 6.52 2.97 -17.21
C CYS A 201 7.85 2.79 -17.99
N GLY A 202 8.95 2.65 -17.26
CA GLY A 202 10.29 2.42 -17.81
C GLY A 202 10.42 1.10 -18.56
N ILE A 203 9.76 0.02 -18.10
CA ILE A 203 9.71 -1.28 -18.79
C ILE A 203 9.02 -1.15 -20.16
N LYS A 204 7.94 -0.36 -20.25
CA LYS A 204 7.21 -0.12 -21.51
C LYS A 204 8.00 0.78 -22.48
N SER A 205 8.89 1.63 -21.96
CA SER A 205 9.71 2.54 -22.78
C SER A 205 10.76 1.81 -23.61
N LYS A 206 10.86 2.14 -24.91
CA LYS A 206 11.88 1.60 -25.84
C LYS A 206 13.33 1.86 -25.37
N ARG A 207 13.57 2.97 -24.65
CA ARG A 207 14.90 3.39 -24.19
C ARG A 207 15.31 2.75 -22.86
N PHE A 208 14.38 2.67 -21.91
CA PHE A 208 14.65 2.15 -20.56
C PHE A 208 14.25 0.69 -20.36
N GLY A 209 13.56 0.08 -21.32
CA GLY A 209 13.06 -1.28 -21.21
C GLY A 209 14.14 -2.33 -20.94
N ARG A 210 15.35 -2.17 -21.49
CA ARG A 210 16.48 -3.09 -21.22
C ARG A 210 17.00 -2.99 -19.78
N ILE A 211 17.07 -1.78 -19.22
CA ILE A 211 17.61 -1.53 -17.87
C ILE A 211 16.60 -1.96 -16.80
N CYS A 212 15.30 -1.81 -17.07
CA CYS A 212 14.24 -2.16 -16.12
C CYS A 212 13.74 -3.61 -16.25
N LYS A 213 14.21 -4.39 -17.24
CA LYS A 213 13.84 -5.80 -17.44
C LYS A 213 14.20 -6.72 -16.26
N PRO A 214 15.33 -6.56 -15.53
CA PRO A 214 15.60 -7.32 -14.31
C PRO A 214 14.54 -7.13 -13.22
N LEU A 215 13.83 -6.00 -13.23
CA LEU A 215 12.78 -5.69 -12.26
C LEU A 215 11.49 -6.50 -12.49
N THR A 216 11.33 -7.16 -13.63
CA THR A 216 10.18 -8.05 -13.92
C THR A 216 10.42 -9.50 -13.48
N TRP A 217 11.39 -9.75 -12.60
CA TRP A 217 11.69 -11.10 -12.16
C TRP A 217 10.48 -11.76 -11.48
N ALA A 218 10.17 -13.00 -11.89
CA ALA A 218 8.97 -13.73 -11.47
C ALA A 218 8.83 -13.89 -9.94
N HIS A 219 9.96 -13.92 -9.23
CA HIS A 219 10.04 -14.04 -7.76
C HIS A 219 10.62 -12.78 -7.10
N GLY A 220 10.57 -11.64 -7.78
CA GLY A 220 11.06 -10.37 -7.24
C GLY A 220 10.34 -9.98 -5.94
N ASP A 221 9.08 -10.36 -5.75
CA ASP A 221 8.33 -10.14 -4.51
C ASP A 221 8.96 -10.85 -3.30
N ILE A 222 9.38 -12.11 -3.46
CA ILE A 222 10.06 -12.90 -2.42
C ILE A 222 11.46 -12.34 -2.17
N PHE A 223 12.21 -12.03 -3.22
CA PHE A 223 13.55 -11.45 -3.08
C PHE A 223 13.53 -10.11 -2.32
N LEU A 224 12.62 -9.21 -2.69
CA LEU A 224 12.43 -7.94 -1.98
C LEU A 224 12.05 -8.18 -0.53
N MET A 225 11.23 -9.19 -0.24
CA MET A 225 10.90 -9.56 1.12
C MET A 225 12.14 -10.05 1.88
N CYS A 226 12.96 -10.94 1.32
CA CYS A 226 14.19 -11.43 1.95
C CYS A 226 15.14 -10.26 2.28
N LEU A 227 15.36 -9.36 1.33
CA LEU A 227 16.18 -8.17 1.53
C LEU A 227 15.62 -7.27 2.65
N SER A 228 14.31 -7.02 2.61
CA SER A 228 13.63 -6.22 3.65
C SER A 228 13.71 -6.88 5.02
N SER A 229 13.58 -8.21 5.07
CA SER A 229 13.61 -9.01 6.30
C SER A 229 14.98 -8.93 6.96
N SER A 230 16.05 -9.03 6.16
CA SER A 230 17.42 -8.87 6.64
C SER A 230 17.60 -7.55 7.39
N GLN A 231 17.16 -6.43 6.81
CA GLN A 231 17.27 -5.10 7.44
C GLN A 231 16.31 -4.93 8.64
N ILE A 232 15.03 -5.29 8.50
CA ILE A 232 14.02 -5.09 9.55
C ILE A 232 14.33 -5.94 10.79
N LEU A 233 14.64 -7.22 10.59
CA LEU A 233 14.86 -8.14 11.72
C LEU A 233 16.22 -7.89 12.38
N SER A 234 17.24 -7.49 11.60
CA SER A 234 18.51 -7.02 12.19
C SER A 234 18.31 -5.75 13.00
N ALA A 235 17.53 -4.78 12.50
CA ALA A 235 17.17 -3.61 13.26
C ALA A 235 16.36 -3.97 14.53
N TYR A 236 15.42 -4.90 14.43
CA TYR A 236 14.65 -5.39 15.59
C TYR A 236 15.55 -5.99 16.69
N ILE A 237 16.59 -6.74 16.32
CA ILE A 237 17.51 -7.37 17.28
C ILE A 237 18.53 -6.35 17.79
N LEU A 238 19.16 -5.56 16.91
CA LEU A 238 20.33 -4.76 17.23
C LEU A 238 20.00 -3.30 17.59
N LYS A 239 18.96 -2.71 17.00
CA LYS A 239 18.61 -1.29 17.16
C LYS A 239 17.13 -1.00 16.90
N GLN A 240 16.27 -1.35 17.85
CA GLN A 240 14.82 -1.16 17.69
C GLN A 240 14.39 0.29 17.47
N GLU A 241 15.17 1.26 17.95
CA GLU A 241 14.86 2.69 17.80
C GLU A 241 14.93 3.18 16.35
N SER A 242 15.56 2.44 15.43
CA SER A 242 15.54 2.79 14.01
C SER A 242 14.19 2.52 13.34
N LEU A 243 13.27 1.82 14.02
CA LEU A 243 11.96 1.44 13.49
C LEU A 243 10.86 2.34 14.08
N PRO A 244 9.82 2.67 13.29
CA PRO A 244 8.68 3.44 13.77
C PRO A 244 8.02 2.79 15.00
N SER A 245 7.58 3.59 15.96
CA SER A 245 7.04 3.12 17.25
C SER A 245 5.88 2.11 17.12
N SER A 246 4.94 2.35 16.19
CA SER A 246 3.83 1.43 15.92
C SER A 246 4.31 0.08 15.36
N TYR A 247 5.35 0.12 14.54
CA TYR A 247 5.95 -1.07 13.94
C TYR A 247 6.82 -1.82 14.95
N LYS A 248 7.58 -1.11 15.79
CA LYS A 248 8.31 -1.67 16.95
C LYS A 248 7.35 -2.43 17.88
N SER A 249 6.20 -1.85 18.22
CA SER A 249 5.17 -2.52 19.02
C SER A 249 4.64 -3.80 18.36
N PHE A 250 4.40 -3.76 17.05
CA PHE A 250 4.01 -4.94 16.28
C PHE A 250 5.08 -6.03 16.32
N LEU A 251 6.34 -5.68 16.11
CA LEU A 251 7.47 -6.62 16.13
C LEU A 251 7.71 -7.19 17.53
N ASN A 252 7.63 -6.40 18.60
CA ASN A 252 7.75 -6.92 19.97
C ASN A 252 6.64 -7.94 20.28
N LYS A 253 5.41 -7.67 19.84
CA LYS A 253 4.27 -8.58 20.03
C LYS A 253 4.44 -9.91 19.29
N HIS A 254 4.85 -9.87 18.02
CA HIS A 254 4.94 -11.07 17.18
C HIS A 254 6.29 -11.78 17.24
N GLY A 255 7.38 -11.03 17.45
CA GLY A 255 8.73 -11.52 17.69
C GLY A 255 8.85 -12.24 19.03
N GLY A 256 7.99 -11.90 19.99
CA GLY A 256 7.72 -12.76 21.12
C GLY A 256 8.88 -13.01 22.07
N LYS A 257 9.81 -12.06 22.13
CA LYS A 257 10.94 -12.05 23.04
C LYS A 257 10.88 -10.78 23.86
N ASP A 258 11.25 -10.90 25.12
CA ASP A 258 11.42 -9.74 25.97
C ASP A 258 12.59 -8.87 25.50
N THR A 259 12.50 -7.57 25.76
CA THR A 259 13.58 -6.61 25.51
C THR A 259 14.90 -7.00 26.17
N ILE A 260 14.85 -7.65 27.35
CA ILE A 260 16.04 -8.10 28.09
C ILE A 260 16.77 -9.20 27.29
N ILE A 261 16.03 -10.14 26.70
CA ILE A 261 16.59 -11.19 25.83
C ILE A 261 17.24 -10.57 24.59
N LEU A 262 16.56 -9.62 23.95
CA LEU A 262 17.07 -8.96 22.74
C LEU A 262 18.33 -8.14 23.04
N GLN A 263 18.39 -7.49 24.21
CA GLN A 263 19.58 -6.78 24.67
C GLN A 263 20.78 -7.75 24.86
N GLY A 264 20.55 -8.92 25.46
CA GLY A 264 21.59 -9.95 25.57
C GLY A 264 22.10 -10.44 24.21
N VAL A 265 21.20 -10.66 23.24
CA VAL A 265 21.56 -11.03 21.86
C VAL A 265 22.31 -9.89 21.14
N LYS A 266 21.98 -8.63 21.44
CA LYS A 266 22.67 -7.47 20.88
C LYS A 266 24.09 -7.34 21.43
N GLU A 267 24.29 -7.54 22.73
CA GLU A 267 25.60 -7.44 23.40
C GLU A 267 26.58 -8.45 22.80
N ILE A 268 26.18 -9.73 22.74
CA ILE A 268 27.00 -10.78 22.12
C ILE A 268 27.26 -10.52 20.63
N ALA A 269 26.25 -10.10 19.86
CA ALA A 269 26.42 -9.82 18.43
C ALA A 269 27.35 -8.63 18.15
N SER A 270 27.43 -7.68 19.09
CA SER A 270 28.29 -6.49 19.01
C SER A 270 29.67 -6.71 19.62
N GLY A 271 29.94 -7.89 20.21
CA GLY A 271 31.18 -8.18 20.92
C GLY A 271 31.36 -7.36 22.21
N MET A 272 30.26 -6.86 22.80
CA MET A 272 30.28 -6.15 24.07
C MET A 272 30.17 -7.14 25.24
N PRO A 273 30.79 -6.87 26.40
CA PRO A 273 30.59 -7.70 27.59
C PRO A 273 29.13 -7.65 28.01
N PHE A 274 28.61 -8.78 28.52
CA PHE A 274 27.23 -8.83 28.97
C PHE A 274 27.00 -7.95 30.19
N THR A 275 25.96 -7.12 30.15
CA THR A 275 25.63 -6.21 31.26
C THR A 275 24.50 -6.74 32.15
N ASN A 276 23.67 -7.64 31.62
CA ASN A 276 22.37 -8.00 32.23
C ASN A 276 22.06 -9.52 32.20
N LEU A 277 23.07 -10.40 32.36
CA LEU A 277 22.84 -11.86 32.39
C LEU A 277 21.89 -12.29 33.51
N GLU A 278 22.08 -11.74 34.71
CA GLU A 278 21.24 -12.05 35.88
C GLU A 278 19.77 -11.69 35.63
N ALA A 279 19.50 -10.63 34.88
CA ALA A 279 18.14 -10.23 34.51
C ALA A 279 17.49 -11.24 33.56
N ILE A 280 18.26 -11.82 32.63
CA ILE A 280 17.80 -12.89 31.73
C ILE A 280 17.52 -14.17 32.54
N GLU A 281 18.41 -14.54 33.46
CA GLU A 281 18.21 -15.70 34.34
C GLU A 281 16.96 -15.54 35.22
N LYS A 282 16.79 -14.37 35.83
CA LYS A 282 15.59 -14.04 36.62
C LYS A 282 14.31 -14.07 35.79
N TYR A 283 14.37 -13.61 34.54
CA TYR A 283 13.24 -13.66 33.60
C TYR A 283 12.82 -15.12 33.34
N TYR A 284 13.77 -16.01 33.06
CA TYR A 284 13.47 -17.43 32.86
C TYR A 284 13.00 -18.12 34.13
N LYS A 285 13.58 -17.78 35.29
CA LYS A 285 13.15 -18.29 36.59
C LYS A 285 11.71 -17.92 36.91
N ALA A 286 11.29 -16.70 36.57
CA ALA A 286 9.89 -16.27 36.70
C ALA A 286 8.93 -17.05 35.78
N MET A 287 9.44 -17.58 34.66
CA MET A 287 8.69 -18.49 33.78
C MET A 287 8.77 -19.96 34.21
N GLY A 288 9.39 -20.26 35.36
CA GLY A 288 9.54 -21.62 35.89
C GLY A 288 10.69 -22.42 35.28
N VAL A 289 11.65 -21.75 34.62
CA VAL A 289 12.80 -22.39 33.97
C VAL A 289 14.09 -21.91 34.64
N ASP A 290 14.79 -22.81 35.32
CA ASP A 290 16.09 -22.49 35.94
C ASP A 290 17.22 -22.69 34.94
N ILE A 291 17.95 -21.62 34.62
CA ILE A 291 19.02 -21.61 33.61
C ILE A 291 20.17 -20.81 34.18
N LYS A 292 21.38 -21.37 34.03
CA LYS A 292 22.63 -20.68 34.30
C LYS A 292 23.30 -20.32 32.97
N LEU A 293 23.50 -19.03 32.73
CA LEU A 293 24.12 -18.53 31.51
C LEU A 293 25.63 -18.38 31.69
N ASP A 294 26.38 -18.82 30.68
CA ASP A 294 27.83 -18.68 30.66
C ASP A 294 28.22 -17.30 30.10
N PRO A 295 28.97 -16.46 30.86
CA PRO A 295 29.45 -15.17 30.37
C PRO A 295 30.37 -15.25 29.15
N GLU A 296 31.02 -16.39 28.91
CA GLU A 296 31.93 -16.59 27.76
C GLU A 296 31.24 -17.24 26.54
N MET A 297 29.91 -17.38 26.57
CA MET A 297 29.17 -18.00 25.48
C MET A 297 29.34 -17.25 24.16
N LYS A 298 29.66 -17.98 23.09
CA LYS A 298 29.83 -17.43 21.73
C LYS A 298 28.57 -17.51 20.86
N VAL A 299 27.55 -18.23 21.34
CA VAL A 299 26.31 -18.49 20.62
C VAL A 299 25.11 -18.19 21.54
N PRO A 300 24.17 -17.32 21.15
CA PRO A 300 23.10 -16.86 22.04
C PRO A 300 21.92 -17.84 22.18
N CYS A 301 22.07 -19.10 21.80
CA CYS A 301 20.99 -20.08 21.81
C CYS A 301 20.37 -20.23 23.22
N SER A 302 21.19 -20.32 24.26
CA SER A 302 20.73 -20.40 25.66
C SER A 302 19.97 -19.14 26.11
N ILE A 303 20.35 -17.95 25.59
CA ILE A 303 19.62 -16.69 25.85
C ILE A 303 18.26 -16.69 25.13
N ILE A 304 18.19 -17.24 23.92
CA ILE A 304 16.99 -17.16 23.07
C ILE A 304 15.94 -18.17 23.54
N HIS A 305 16.32 -19.43 23.79
CA HIS A 305 15.36 -20.51 24.02
C HIS A 305 15.58 -21.29 25.32
N GLY A 306 16.49 -20.83 26.18
CA GLY A 306 16.72 -21.44 27.48
C GLY A 306 17.08 -22.91 27.39
N HIS A 307 16.41 -23.77 28.18
CA HIS A 307 16.65 -25.21 28.18
C HIS A 307 16.19 -25.93 26.90
N GLN A 308 15.37 -25.29 26.05
CA GLN A 308 14.75 -25.99 24.92
C GLN A 308 15.80 -26.27 23.85
N SER A 309 15.67 -27.39 23.15
CA SER A 309 16.45 -27.59 21.92
C SER A 309 15.99 -26.58 20.85
N CYS A 310 16.88 -26.20 19.93
CA CYS A 310 16.53 -25.23 18.89
C CYS A 310 15.31 -25.69 18.07
N SER A 311 15.22 -26.99 17.75
CA SER A 311 14.08 -27.57 17.00
C SER A 311 12.78 -27.50 17.79
N ALA A 312 12.81 -27.88 19.08
CA ALA A 312 11.64 -27.79 19.94
C ALA A 312 11.16 -26.33 20.07
N HIS A 313 12.10 -25.39 20.20
CA HIS A 313 11.80 -23.97 20.27
C HIS A 313 11.12 -23.44 19.00
N ILE A 314 11.58 -23.86 17.82
CA ILE A 314 10.99 -23.42 16.55
C ILE A 314 9.52 -23.85 16.46
N VAL A 315 9.21 -25.10 16.86
CA VAL A 315 7.85 -25.65 16.83
C VAL A 315 6.96 -24.97 17.88
N SER A 316 7.42 -24.85 19.13
CA SER A 316 6.65 -24.19 20.19
C SER A 316 6.37 -22.73 19.83
N PHE A 317 7.38 -22.01 19.35
CA PHE A 317 7.26 -20.62 18.92
C PHE A 317 6.34 -20.47 17.71
N LEU A 318 6.35 -21.41 16.75
CA LEU A 318 5.44 -21.39 15.59
C LEU A 318 3.97 -21.45 16.03
N ILE A 319 3.65 -22.34 16.97
CA ILE A 319 2.28 -22.50 17.50
C ILE A 319 1.85 -21.25 18.27
N GLU A 320 2.71 -20.73 19.14
CA GLU A 320 2.45 -19.50 19.90
C GLU A 320 2.33 -18.27 19.01
N ALA A 321 3.19 -18.14 18.00
CA ALA A 321 3.12 -17.07 17.01
C ALA A 321 1.83 -17.15 16.19
N TYR A 322 1.37 -18.34 15.83
CA TYR A 322 0.10 -18.54 15.13
C TYR A 322 -1.09 -18.08 15.99
N LYS A 323 -1.13 -18.48 17.27
CA LYS A 323 -2.15 -18.03 18.24
C LYS A 323 -2.18 -16.51 18.39
N ARG A 324 -1.02 -15.85 18.40
CA ARG A 324 -0.90 -14.37 18.45
C ARG A 324 -1.31 -13.68 17.14
N ALA A 325 -1.10 -14.32 15.99
CA ALA A 325 -1.41 -13.78 14.67
C ALA A 325 -2.91 -13.79 14.34
N LEU A 326 -3.64 -14.84 14.75
CA LEU A 326 -5.08 -15.00 14.50
C LEU A 326 -5.93 -13.77 14.84
N PRO A 327 -5.88 -13.18 16.05
CA PRO A 327 -6.73 -12.04 16.42
C PRO A 327 -6.40 -10.75 15.65
N VAL A 328 -5.23 -10.67 15.01
CA VAL A 328 -4.83 -9.52 14.20
C VAL A 328 -5.41 -9.61 12.79
N TYR A 329 -5.39 -10.81 12.18
CA TYR A 329 -5.88 -10.98 10.81
C TYR A 329 -7.38 -11.20 10.72
N LEU A 330 -8.01 -11.80 11.73
CA LEU A 330 -9.44 -12.09 11.69
C LEU A 330 -10.29 -10.83 11.42
N PRO A 331 -10.10 -9.68 12.10
CA PRO A 331 -10.86 -8.45 11.79
C PRO A 331 -10.57 -7.91 10.39
N VAL A 332 -9.32 -8.02 9.91
CA VAL A 332 -8.90 -7.51 8.60
C VAL A 332 -9.60 -8.23 7.46
N TYR A 333 -9.87 -9.53 7.60
CA TYR A 333 -10.62 -10.29 6.60
C TYR A 333 -12.14 -10.21 6.81
N LEU A 334 -12.59 -10.15 8.06
CA LEU A 334 -14.01 -10.17 8.38
C LEU A 334 -14.70 -8.82 8.13
N ILE A 335 -14.07 -7.71 8.49
CA ILE A 335 -14.68 -6.37 8.36
C ILE A 335 -15.01 -6.03 6.90
N PRO A 336 -14.09 -6.20 5.92
CA PRO A 336 -14.44 -5.96 4.51
C PRO A 336 -15.53 -6.89 4.00
N ALA A 337 -15.55 -8.16 4.45
CA ALA A 337 -16.61 -9.09 4.10
C ALA A 337 -17.99 -8.63 4.63
N LEU A 338 -18.03 -8.07 5.85
CA LEU A 338 -19.26 -7.56 6.46
C LEU A 338 -19.73 -6.23 5.84
N ILE A 339 -18.82 -5.34 5.48
CA ILE A 339 -19.16 -4.00 4.97
C ILE A 339 -19.48 -4.04 3.48
N VAL A 340 -18.58 -4.61 2.67
CA VAL A 340 -18.63 -4.52 1.21
C VAL A 340 -19.52 -5.62 0.63
N HIS A 341 -19.44 -6.83 1.19
CA HIS A 341 -20.15 -7.99 0.67
C HIS A 341 -21.42 -8.33 1.45
N ARG A 342 -22.02 -7.37 2.17
CA ARG A 342 -23.18 -7.61 3.05
C ARG A 342 -24.34 -8.34 2.35
N GLN A 343 -24.64 -7.97 1.11
CA GLN A 343 -25.72 -8.54 0.32
C GLN A 343 -25.39 -9.95 -0.15
N ASP A 344 -24.13 -10.20 -0.52
CA ASP A 344 -23.65 -11.52 -0.92
C ASP A 344 -23.50 -12.47 0.27
N LEU A 345 -23.13 -11.94 1.44
CA LEU A 345 -23.00 -12.68 2.69
C LEU A 345 -24.35 -13.26 3.14
N LEU A 346 -25.44 -12.50 2.95
CA LEU A 346 -26.80 -12.97 3.23
C LEU A 346 -27.25 -14.07 2.27
N LYS A 347 -26.78 -14.04 1.01
CA LYS A 347 -27.13 -15.05 0.00
C LYS A 347 -26.28 -16.31 0.06
N ARG A 348 -24.99 -16.21 0.41
CA ARG A 348 -24.03 -17.33 0.44
C ARG A 348 -23.04 -17.23 1.61
N PRO A 349 -23.50 -17.41 2.87
CA PRO A 349 -22.69 -17.15 4.05
C PRO A 349 -21.47 -18.09 4.15
N TYR A 350 -21.65 -19.39 3.93
CA TYR A 350 -20.60 -20.39 4.15
C TYR A 350 -19.41 -20.26 3.18
N THR A 351 -19.65 -19.89 1.91
CA THR A 351 -18.56 -19.78 0.92
C THR A 351 -17.72 -18.52 1.11
N ILE A 352 -18.34 -17.39 1.45
CA ILE A 352 -17.63 -16.13 1.69
C ILE A 352 -16.88 -16.20 3.02
N LEU A 353 -17.53 -16.69 4.08
CA LEU A 353 -16.90 -16.86 5.38
C LEU A 353 -15.77 -17.90 5.33
N GLY A 354 -15.97 -19.02 4.62
CA GLY A 354 -14.92 -20.01 4.38
C GLY A 354 -13.70 -19.45 3.66
N LYS A 355 -13.90 -18.63 2.61
CA LYS A 355 -12.80 -17.92 1.92
C LYS A 355 -12.09 -16.93 2.83
N GLY A 356 -12.82 -16.22 3.69
CA GLY A 356 -12.27 -15.29 4.69
C GLY A 356 -11.46 -16.00 5.78
N LEU A 357 -11.98 -17.12 6.31
CA LEU A 357 -11.30 -17.96 7.30
C LEU A 357 -10.05 -18.61 6.72
N LEU A 358 -10.11 -19.16 5.51
CA LEU A 358 -8.94 -19.70 4.82
C LEU A 358 -7.89 -18.60 4.56
N GLY A 359 -8.34 -17.39 4.20
CA GLY A 359 -7.48 -16.22 4.09
C GLY A 359 -6.80 -15.88 5.42
N THR A 360 -7.56 -15.89 6.52
CA THR A 360 -7.08 -15.60 7.87
C THR A 360 -6.07 -16.64 8.35
N ALA A 361 -6.40 -17.92 8.20
CA ALA A 361 -5.54 -19.04 8.58
C ALA A 361 -4.21 -18.98 7.83
N ARG A 362 -4.26 -18.81 6.51
CA ARG A 362 -3.05 -18.75 5.69
C ARG A 362 -2.19 -17.52 5.97
N SER A 363 -2.81 -16.37 6.24
CA SER A 363 -2.08 -15.15 6.65
C SER A 363 -1.42 -15.28 8.02
N SER A 364 -2.11 -15.94 8.94
CA SER A 364 -1.60 -16.21 10.28
C SER A 364 -0.45 -17.20 10.21
N LEU A 365 -0.54 -18.21 9.33
CA LEU A 365 0.53 -19.16 9.04
C LEU A 365 1.74 -18.48 8.39
N PHE A 366 1.52 -17.57 7.45
CA PHE A 366 2.60 -16.76 6.87
C PHE A 366 3.35 -15.98 7.97
N LEU A 367 2.63 -15.23 8.81
CA LEU A 367 3.26 -14.40 9.83
C LEU A 367 3.97 -15.24 10.90
N SER A 368 3.37 -16.36 11.33
CA SER A 368 4.01 -17.27 12.28
C SER A 368 5.25 -17.94 11.69
N ALA A 369 5.17 -18.45 10.45
CA ALA A 369 6.31 -19.02 9.75
C ALA A 369 7.43 -18.00 9.51
N TYR A 370 7.10 -16.75 9.20
CA TYR A 370 8.06 -15.67 9.06
C TYR A 370 8.85 -15.44 10.35
N CYS A 371 8.15 -15.33 11.49
CA CYS A 371 8.82 -15.09 12.77
C CYS A 371 9.61 -16.33 13.25
N SER A 372 9.06 -17.54 13.10
CA SER A 372 9.75 -18.78 13.47
C SER A 372 10.99 -19.04 12.60
N SER A 373 10.89 -18.79 11.30
CA SER A 373 12.00 -19.01 10.36
C SER A 373 13.15 -18.02 10.60
N ALA A 374 12.87 -16.80 11.04
CA ALA A 374 13.89 -15.85 11.48
C ALA A 374 14.75 -16.44 12.60
N TRP A 375 14.12 -16.93 13.68
CA TRP A 375 14.83 -17.56 14.79
C TRP A 375 15.53 -18.86 14.37
N MET A 376 14.88 -19.68 13.53
CA MET A 376 15.45 -20.91 13.00
C MET A 376 16.76 -20.66 12.26
N TRP A 377 16.74 -19.74 11.29
CA TRP A 377 17.92 -19.48 10.46
C TRP A 377 19.03 -18.79 11.22
N THR A 378 18.73 -17.86 12.13
CA THR A 378 19.76 -17.26 12.99
C THR A 378 20.41 -18.29 13.90
N CYS A 379 19.62 -19.15 14.55
CA CYS A 379 20.16 -20.21 15.42
C CYS A 379 21.02 -21.20 14.63
N LEU A 380 20.56 -21.61 13.44
CA LEU A 380 21.33 -22.51 12.59
C LEU A 380 22.66 -21.88 12.18
N LEU A 381 22.65 -20.61 11.74
CA LEU A 381 23.84 -19.90 11.31
C LEU A 381 24.84 -19.74 12.47
N PHE A 382 24.37 -19.32 13.65
CA PHE A 382 25.24 -19.19 14.83
C PHE A 382 25.85 -20.52 15.26
N ARG A 383 25.12 -21.63 15.11
CA ARG A 383 25.63 -22.98 15.44
C ARG A 383 26.66 -23.48 14.44
N ILE A 384 26.45 -23.25 13.14
CA ILE A 384 27.37 -23.69 12.08
C ILE A 384 28.71 -22.96 12.22
N PHE A 385 28.69 -21.64 12.39
CA PHE A 385 29.91 -20.82 12.45
C PHE A 385 30.46 -20.63 13.88
N LYS A 386 29.74 -21.11 14.91
CA LYS A 386 30.08 -21.00 16.33
C LYS A 386 30.42 -19.57 16.78
N ARG A 387 29.76 -18.58 16.18
CA ARG A 387 29.96 -17.14 16.41
C ARG A 387 28.64 -16.40 16.28
N CYS A 388 28.55 -15.24 16.90
CA CYS A 388 27.44 -14.32 16.76
C CYS A 388 28.01 -12.92 16.50
N ASN A 389 27.86 -12.43 15.26
CA ASN A 389 28.33 -11.11 14.85
C ASN A 389 27.18 -10.39 14.12
N ILE A 390 27.23 -9.04 14.05
CA ILE A 390 26.25 -8.23 13.33
C ILE A 390 25.95 -8.73 11.89
N PRO A 391 26.95 -9.03 11.03
CA PRO A 391 26.67 -9.54 9.67
C PRO A 391 25.98 -10.90 9.67
N MET A 392 26.22 -11.73 10.68
CA MET A 392 25.56 -13.02 10.81
C MET A 392 24.09 -12.89 11.18
N VAL A 393 23.73 -11.90 12.01
CA VAL A 393 22.32 -11.58 12.27
C VAL A 393 21.62 -11.21 10.96
N ALA A 394 22.25 -10.37 10.12
CA ALA A 394 21.70 -9.96 8.83
C ALA A 394 21.57 -11.12 7.82
N MET A 395 22.59 -11.98 7.74
CA MET A 395 22.54 -13.16 6.87
C MET A 395 21.53 -14.20 7.37
N GLY A 396 21.41 -14.39 8.69
CA GLY A 396 20.50 -15.36 9.28
C GLY A 396 19.03 -14.93 9.18
N THR A 397 18.75 -13.63 9.12
CA THR A 397 17.39 -13.11 9.01
C THR A 397 16.89 -12.96 7.57
N LEU A 398 17.79 -12.97 6.58
CA LEU A 398 17.45 -12.86 5.16
C LEU A 398 16.48 -13.96 4.69
N PRO A 399 16.71 -15.27 4.97
CA PRO A 399 15.87 -16.31 4.39
C PRO A 399 14.50 -16.43 5.09
N ALA A 400 14.26 -15.68 6.17
CA ALA A 400 12.92 -15.57 6.76
C ALA A 400 11.89 -15.02 5.75
N GLY A 401 12.33 -14.19 4.80
CA GLY A 401 11.47 -13.66 3.74
C GLY A 401 10.87 -14.72 2.81
N LEU A 402 11.46 -15.92 2.75
CA LEU A 402 10.92 -17.05 1.97
C LEU A 402 9.53 -17.49 2.46
N ALA A 403 9.20 -17.25 3.73
CA ALA A 403 7.88 -17.53 4.29
C ALA A 403 6.75 -16.81 3.50
N LEU A 404 7.06 -15.72 2.79
CA LEU A 404 6.12 -15.00 1.94
C LEU A 404 5.51 -15.88 0.83
N ALA A 405 6.17 -16.99 0.46
CA ALA A 405 5.61 -17.99 -0.45
C ALA A 405 4.29 -18.60 0.07
N ILE A 406 4.04 -18.61 1.38
CA ILE A 406 2.77 -19.05 1.98
C ILE A 406 1.63 -18.10 1.59
N GLU A 407 1.93 -16.83 1.30
CA GLU A 407 0.97 -15.78 0.99
C GLU A 407 0.57 -15.77 -0.50
N LYS A 408 -0.43 -14.96 -0.89
CA LYS A 408 -1.19 -15.08 -2.16
C LYS A 408 -0.47 -14.17 -3.12
N LYS A 409 -0.21 -14.60 -4.37
CA LYS A 409 0.59 -13.81 -5.33
C LYS A 409 0.19 -12.33 -5.39
N SER A 410 -1.13 -12.03 -5.39
CA SER A 410 -1.65 -10.66 -5.38
C SER A 410 -1.21 -9.82 -4.17
N ARG A 411 -1.14 -10.44 -2.98
CA ARG A 411 -0.80 -9.79 -1.71
C ARG A 411 0.72 -9.80 -1.42
N ARG A 412 1.47 -10.77 -1.94
CA ARG A 412 2.92 -10.89 -1.70
C ARG A 412 3.66 -9.60 -2.02
N ILE A 413 3.42 -9.05 -3.21
CA ILE A 413 4.03 -7.80 -3.65
C ILE A 413 3.60 -6.58 -2.81
N GLU A 414 2.37 -6.56 -2.29
CA GLU A 414 1.93 -5.46 -1.43
C GLU A 414 2.61 -5.50 -0.06
N ILE A 415 2.77 -6.70 0.50
CA ILE A 415 3.50 -6.91 1.76
C ILE A 415 4.99 -6.60 1.56
N SER A 416 5.62 -7.12 0.50
CA SER A 416 7.05 -6.92 0.28
C SER A 416 7.38 -5.45 0.06
N LEU A 417 6.56 -4.69 -0.68
CA LEU A 417 6.74 -3.25 -0.84
C LEU A 417 6.53 -2.47 0.46
N TYR A 418 5.57 -2.88 1.29
CA TYR A 418 5.38 -2.29 2.61
C TYR A 418 6.60 -2.53 3.51
N CYS A 419 7.08 -3.77 3.59
CA CYS A 419 8.28 -4.13 4.33
C CYS A 419 9.52 -3.39 3.78
N LEU A 420 9.66 -3.27 2.47
CA LEU A 420 10.77 -2.56 1.85
C LEU A 420 10.80 -1.08 2.23
N ALA A 421 9.64 -0.42 2.27
CA ALA A 421 9.55 0.96 2.75
C ALA A 421 10.03 1.09 4.22
N ARG A 422 9.68 0.14 5.09
CA ARG A 422 10.15 0.11 6.49
C ARG A 422 11.63 -0.21 6.62
N ALA A 423 12.13 -1.11 5.77
CA ALA A 423 13.54 -1.44 5.70
C ALA A 423 14.38 -0.24 5.29
N ILE A 424 13.95 0.52 4.28
CA ILE A 424 14.62 1.74 3.82
C ILE A 424 14.65 2.82 4.92
N GLU A 425 13.52 3.05 5.59
CA GLU A 425 13.43 4.00 6.71
C GLU A 425 14.41 3.63 7.85
N SER A 426 14.44 2.35 8.23
CA SER A 426 15.40 1.83 9.21
C SER A 426 16.84 1.96 8.74
N PHE A 427 17.12 1.65 7.48
CA PHE A 427 18.47 1.72 6.91
C PHE A 427 19.01 3.14 6.92
N PHE A 428 18.23 4.13 6.47
CA PHE A 428 18.64 5.53 6.50
C PHE A 428 18.84 6.05 7.92
N THR A 429 17.99 5.63 8.87
CA THR A 429 18.17 5.99 10.29
C THR A 429 19.49 5.42 10.82
N CYS A 430 19.76 4.13 10.59
CA CYS A 430 21.03 3.51 10.96
C CYS A 430 22.24 4.18 10.29
N MET A 431 22.16 4.54 9.00
CA MET A 431 23.26 5.24 8.30
C MET A 431 23.49 6.65 8.85
N ALA A 432 22.42 7.36 9.23
CA ALA A 432 22.53 8.67 9.86
C ALA A 432 23.24 8.57 11.22
N ASP A 433 22.92 7.54 12.00
CA ASP A 433 23.52 7.33 13.33
C ASP A 433 25.01 6.97 13.27
N VAL A 434 25.46 6.31 12.20
CA VAL A 434 26.89 6.01 11.98
C VAL A 434 27.65 7.23 11.42
N GLY A 435 26.94 8.31 11.07
CA GLY A 435 27.54 9.54 10.54
C GLY A 435 27.89 9.51 9.05
N TYR A 436 27.47 8.48 8.31
CA TYR A 436 27.69 8.38 6.86
C TYR A 436 26.83 9.35 6.05
N LEU A 437 25.66 9.73 6.58
CA LEU A 437 24.84 10.76 5.96
C LEU A 437 25.24 12.11 6.53
N PRO A 438 25.54 13.13 5.70
CA PRO A 438 25.73 14.47 6.20
C PRO A 438 24.45 14.83 6.95
N GLN A 439 24.59 15.15 8.23
CA GLN A 439 23.50 15.66 9.07
C GLN A 439 23.09 16.98 8.43
N SER A 440 22.19 16.93 7.46
CA SER A 440 21.79 18.08 6.66
C SER A 440 20.95 18.97 7.58
N LYS A 441 21.65 19.79 8.38
CA LYS A 441 21.08 20.76 9.32
C LYS A 441 20.16 21.77 8.61
N ASN A 442 20.21 21.83 7.28
CA ASN A 442 19.40 22.74 6.45
C ASN A 442 18.04 22.19 6.01
N LEU A 443 17.81 20.87 5.97
CA LEU A 443 16.53 20.30 5.51
C LEU A 443 15.63 19.92 6.68
N LYS A 444 15.07 20.93 7.36
CA LYS A 444 14.13 20.75 8.51
C LYS A 444 12.89 19.89 8.16
N ARG A 445 12.55 19.75 6.87
CA ARG A 445 11.37 19.00 6.35
C ARG A 445 11.72 18.13 5.14
N ALA A 446 12.70 17.24 5.28
CA ALA A 446 13.08 16.29 4.22
C ALA A 446 11.90 15.39 3.78
N ASP A 447 10.95 15.12 4.69
CA ASP A 447 9.71 14.40 4.40
C ASP A 447 8.89 15.07 3.27
N VAL A 448 8.79 16.41 3.28
CA VAL A 448 8.06 17.18 2.26
C VAL A 448 8.77 17.13 0.92
N VAL A 449 10.11 17.22 0.90
CA VAL A 449 10.89 17.11 -0.34
C VAL A 449 10.70 15.73 -0.96
N VAL A 450 10.84 14.67 -0.16
CA VAL A 450 10.63 13.29 -0.61
C VAL A 450 9.20 13.10 -1.12
N PHE A 451 8.20 13.59 -0.38
CA PHE A 451 6.81 13.50 -0.81
C PHE A 451 6.52 14.26 -2.11
N SER A 452 7.11 15.45 -2.28
CA SER A 452 6.98 16.27 -3.51
C SER A 452 7.61 15.60 -4.71
N LEU A 453 8.81 15.02 -4.56
CA LEU A 453 9.44 14.22 -5.60
C LEU A 453 8.58 12.99 -5.97
N SER A 454 8.03 12.32 -4.95
CA SER A 454 7.21 11.12 -5.17
C SER A 454 5.92 11.42 -5.92
N THR A 455 5.25 12.52 -5.56
CA THR A 455 4.00 12.96 -6.19
C THR A 455 4.25 13.50 -7.60
N ALA A 456 5.37 14.16 -7.86
CA ALA A 456 5.84 14.52 -9.20
C ALA A 456 5.96 13.28 -10.12
N ILE A 457 6.60 12.22 -9.63
CA ILE A 457 6.75 10.97 -10.38
C ILE A 457 5.39 10.30 -10.62
N ILE A 458 4.54 10.20 -9.59
CA ILE A 458 3.21 9.58 -9.70
C ILE A 458 2.36 10.34 -10.73
N MET A 459 2.38 11.67 -10.68
CA MET A 459 1.65 12.53 -11.59
C MET A 459 2.14 12.38 -13.03
N HIS A 460 3.45 12.36 -13.25
CA HIS A 460 4.03 12.08 -14.55
C HIS A 460 3.57 10.72 -15.10
N CYS A 461 3.61 9.67 -14.29
CA CYS A 461 3.13 8.34 -14.68
C CYS A 461 1.63 8.32 -14.97
N TYR A 462 0.82 9.04 -14.17
CA TYR A 462 -0.62 9.14 -14.35
C TYR A 462 -0.98 9.86 -15.66
N ALA A 463 -0.29 10.93 -16.02
CA ALA A 463 -0.56 11.66 -17.25
C ALA A 463 -0.12 10.90 -18.52
N GLN A 464 1.00 10.17 -18.46
CA GLN A 464 1.59 9.51 -19.63
C GLN A 464 1.05 8.09 -19.86
N GLU A 465 0.93 7.28 -18.80
CA GLU A 465 0.75 5.82 -18.92
C GLU A 465 -0.23 5.30 -17.84
N ARG A 466 -1.51 5.64 -17.98
CA ARG A 466 -2.58 5.32 -17.01
C ARG A 466 -2.78 3.82 -16.78
N GLU A 467 -2.58 3.02 -17.82
CA GLU A 467 -2.72 1.55 -17.78
C GLU A 467 -1.72 0.86 -16.83
N VAL A 468 -0.66 1.55 -16.42
CA VAL A 468 0.34 1.04 -15.48
C VAL A 468 -0.19 0.92 -14.05
N PHE A 469 -1.23 1.69 -13.72
CA PHE A 469 -1.90 1.63 -12.43
C PHE A 469 -2.77 0.37 -12.35
N ARG A 470 -2.82 -0.27 -11.18
CA ARG A 470 -3.81 -1.35 -10.99
C ARG A 470 -5.20 -0.73 -11.00
N SER A 471 -6.16 -1.42 -11.61
CA SER A 471 -7.56 -0.98 -11.73
C SER A 471 -8.15 -0.43 -10.43
N LYS A 472 -7.92 -1.07 -9.28
CA LYS A 472 -8.41 -0.57 -7.98
C LYS A 472 -7.89 0.82 -7.61
N TYR A 473 -6.61 1.08 -7.85
CA TYR A 473 -6.02 2.39 -7.55
C TYR A 473 -6.46 3.41 -8.59
N LEU A 474 -6.45 3.02 -9.88
CA LEU A 474 -6.86 3.86 -10.98
C LEU A 474 -8.31 4.35 -10.80
N ASN A 475 -9.24 3.45 -10.46
CA ASN A 475 -10.64 3.81 -10.23
C ASN A 475 -10.81 4.84 -9.10
N VAL A 476 -9.99 4.76 -8.05
CA VAL A 476 -10.02 5.76 -6.96
C VAL A 476 -9.45 7.08 -7.45
N LEU A 477 -8.31 7.07 -8.15
CA LEU A 477 -7.70 8.30 -8.67
C LEU A 477 -8.64 8.98 -9.68
N ASP A 478 -9.25 8.23 -10.58
CA ASP A 478 -10.21 8.73 -11.58
C ASP A 478 -11.48 9.27 -10.91
N TRP A 479 -11.94 8.65 -9.81
CA TRP A 479 -13.06 9.17 -9.04
C TRP A 479 -12.73 10.50 -8.35
N VAL A 480 -11.51 10.64 -7.81
CA VAL A 480 -11.07 11.85 -7.11
C VAL A 480 -10.74 12.98 -8.07
N PHE A 481 -9.87 12.72 -9.05
CA PHE A 481 -9.30 13.75 -9.93
C PHE A 481 -10.10 13.96 -11.20
N GLY A 482 -10.99 13.02 -11.57
CA GLY A 482 -11.59 13.00 -12.90
C GLY A 482 -10.70 12.29 -13.92
N VAL A 483 -11.31 11.85 -15.02
CA VAL A 483 -10.60 11.22 -16.14
C VAL A 483 -9.97 12.35 -16.97
N PRO A 484 -8.63 12.48 -17.07
CA PRO A 484 -8.02 13.44 -17.97
C PRO A 484 -8.42 13.16 -19.42
N PRO A 485 -8.53 14.18 -20.28
CA PRO A 485 -8.87 13.99 -21.69
C PRO A 485 -7.87 13.02 -22.34
N PRO A 486 -8.33 12.14 -23.25
CA PRO A 486 -7.43 11.21 -23.92
C PRO A 486 -6.31 11.98 -24.63
N PRO A 487 -5.08 11.44 -24.67
CA PRO A 487 -4.06 12.01 -25.53
C PRO A 487 -4.63 12.08 -26.94
N CYS A 488 -4.64 13.26 -27.56
CA CYS A 488 -5.02 13.38 -28.97
C CYS A 488 -4.20 12.35 -29.76
N GLU A 489 -4.87 11.37 -30.36
CA GLU A 489 -4.23 10.43 -31.25
C GLU A 489 -3.60 11.25 -32.39
N THR A 490 -2.28 11.39 -32.36
CA THR A 490 -1.55 11.87 -33.54
C THR A 490 -1.83 10.87 -34.66
N PRO A 491 -2.36 11.28 -35.82
CA PRO A 491 -2.55 10.36 -36.93
C PRO A 491 -1.17 9.77 -37.27
N HIS A 492 -1.09 8.44 -37.28
CA HIS A 492 0.02 7.73 -37.86
C HIS A 492 0.16 8.21 -39.31
N HIS A 493 1.16 9.05 -39.57
CA HIS A 493 1.60 9.31 -40.93
C HIS A 493 2.06 7.96 -41.49
N LYS A 494 1.25 7.36 -42.36
CA LYS A 494 1.72 6.34 -43.29
C LYS A 494 2.78 7.03 -44.15
N SER A 495 4.04 6.64 -43.95
CA SER A 495 5.07 6.83 -44.96
C SER A 495 4.70 5.94 -46.15
N SER A 496 4.73 6.57 -47.32
CA SER A 496 4.39 6.08 -48.66
C SER A 496 4.84 4.67 -48.99
#